data_AF-A0A496W8G1-F1
#
_entry.id   AF-A0A496W8G1-F1
#
_cell.length_a   1.000
_cell.length_b   1.000
_cell.length_c   1.000
_cell.angle_alpha   90.00
_cell.angle_beta   90.00
_cell.angle_gamma   90.00
#
_symmetry.space_group_name_H-M   'P 1'
#
loop_
_entity.id
_entity.type
_entity.pdbx_description
1 polymer ?
#
loop_
_entity_poly.entity_id
_entity_poly.type
_entity_poly.pdbx_seq_one_letter_code
_entity_poly.pdbx_strand_id
1 'polypeptide(L)'
;MTTSTHAQGKLFDSPDNDSETLDNKGYKAQQETIDKSIDYVSRKAIELRPLDFLKFFPEIQSLSAEEQKQIKVLDANRTLETYLKREVDSLSLIIDTEIEKLKNTVFHIEVQTSYDETMNERILVYDVLILQKTKKKLVKSLLNNLDPDIRNQELGNQYFGSVNVKYDVINLWEQGYEEIKQQNLLGLLPFTPYLKGGGRQEIKEASELLKEQITNPQEQAQMIFMLAILAGRKYNRFSISFIIINGYEYRNTA
;
A
#
# COMPACT_ATOMS: atom_id res chain seq x y z
N MET A 1 -18.26 -23.43 -72.63
CA MET A 1 -19.45 -23.47 -71.77
C MET A 1 -18.97 -23.75 -70.35
N THR A 2 -19.16 -22.96 -69.30
CA THR A 2 -19.61 -21.57 -69.10
C THR A 2 -19.31 -21.33 -67.61
N THR A 3 -18.71 -20.19 -67.29
CA THR A 3 -18.47 -19.67 -65.94
C THR A 3 -19.77 -19.13 -65.31
N SER A 4 -19.97 -19.26 -63.99
CA SER A 4 -20.74 -18.28 -63.18
C SER A 4 -20.31 -18.35 -61.70
N THR A 5 -19.54 -17.41 -61.13
CA THR A 5 -19.88 -16.11 -60.51
C THR A 5 -20.96 -16.07 -59.40
N HIS A 6 -20.50 -15.64 -58.22
CA HIS A 6 -21.07 -14.78 -57.15
C HIS A 6 -22.58 -14.60 -56.92
N ALA A 7 -22.96 -14.61 -55.64
CA ALA A 7 -23.58 -13.49 -54.89
C ALA A 7 -23.55 -13.81 -53.37
N GLN A 8 -22.84 -13.07 -52.51
CA GLN A 8 -23.25 -11.81 -51.86
C GLN A 8 -24.68 -11.84 -51.29
N GLY A 9 -24.79 -12.16 -49.99
CA GLY A 9 -25.91 -11.74 -49.16
C GLY A 9 -25.68 -10.30 -48.72
N LYS A 10 -26.40 -9.36 -49.33
CA LYS A 10 -26.58 -7.99 -48.88
C LYS A 10 -27.84 -7.88 -48.01
N LEU A 11 -27.89 -6.77 -47.28
CA LEU A 11 -29.07 -6.09 -46.71
C LEU A 11 -29.53 -6.56 -45.32
N PHE A 12 -28.98 -5.89 -44.29
CA PHE A 12 -29.80 -4.99 -43.49
C PHE A 12 -29.06 -3.64 -43.34
N ASP A 13 -29.86 -2.58 -43.33
CA ASP A 13 -29.57 -1.22 -43.76
C ASP A 13 -28.66 -0.40 -42.82
N SER A 14 -27.89 0.50 -43.42
CA SER A 14 -27.31 1.64 -42.71
C SER A 14 -28.42 2.60 -42.30
N PRO A 15 -28.50 3.03 -41.02
CA PRO A 15 -29.19 4.25 -40.69
C PRO A 15 -28.26 5.45 -40.89
N ASP A 16 -28.94 6.56 -41.15
CA ASP A 16 -28.45 7.75 -41.79
C ASP A 16 -27.35 8.52 -41.06
N ASN A 17 -26.69 9.28 -41.92
CA ASN A 17 -25.67 10.26 -41.67
C ASN A 17 -26.30 11.53 -41.07
N ASP A 18 -26.57 11.54 -39.76
CA ASP A 18 -26.82 12.77 -39.01
C ASP A 18 -25.55 13.17 -38.26
N SER A 19 -24.75 13.99 -38.93
CA SER A 19 -23.72 14.78 -38.29
C SER A 19 -24.39 15.90 -37.49
N GLU A 20 -24.43 15.79 -36.15
CA GLU A 20 -24.51 16.97 -35.30
C GLU A 20 -23.93 16.66 -33.90
N THR A 21 -22.67 17.06 -33.73
CA THR A 21 -22.07 17.56 -32.48
C THR A 21 -22.53 16.93 -31.16
N LEU A 22 -22.19 15.66 -30.92
CA LEU A 22 -22.24 15.08 -29.57
C LEU A 22 -20.88 15.25 -28.88
N ASP A 23 -20.74 16.43 -28.27
CA ASP A 23 -19.97 16.71 -27.06
C ASP A 23 -18.59 16.08 -26.90
N ASN A 24 -17.62 16.71 -27.57
CA ASN A 24 -16.19 16.72 -27.20
C ASN A 24 -15.91 17.28 -25.78
N LYS A 25 -16.95 17.60 -25.00
CA LYS A 25 -16.86 18.08 -23.61
C LYS A 25 -16.64 16.94 -22.60
N GLY A 26 -16.96 15.70 -22.93
CA GLY A 26 -16.78 14.54 -22.03
C GLY A 26 -15.32 14.12 -21.84
N TYR A 27 -14.51 14.16 -22.91
CA TYR A 27 -13.14 13.64 -22.87
C TYR A 27 -12.16 14.58 -22.16
N LYS A 28 -12.23 15.90 -22.40
CA LYS A 28 -11.34 16.87 -21.70
C LYS A 28 -11.67 17.00 -20.21
N ALA A 29 -12.95 16.97 -19.82
CA ALA A 29 -13.35 17.00 -18.42
C ALA A 29 -12.95 15.73 -17.66
N GLN A 30 -12.92 14.57 -18.34
CA GLN A 30 -12.31 13.36 -17.77
C GLN A 30 -10.79 13.50 -17.66
N GLN A 31 -10.10 14.07 -18.66
CA GLN A 31 -8.65 14.29 -18.62
C GLN A 31 -8.20 15.19 -17.45
N GLU A 32 -8.94 16.24 -17.11
CA GLU A 32 -8.63 17.11 -15.95
C GLU A 32 -8.92 16.44 -14.59
N THR A 33 -9.75 15.38 -14.59
CA THR A 33 -9.94 14.52 -13.41
C THR A 33 -8.85 13.44 -13.32
N ILE A 34 -8.17 13.14 -14.44
CA ILE A 34 -7.15 12.10 -14.61
C ILE A 34 -5.76 12.54 -14.12
N ASP A 35 -5.47 13.84 -14.07
CA ASP A 35 -4.18 14.40 -13.61
C ASP A 35 -4.17 14.83 -12.13
N LYS A 36 -5.22 14.54 -11.36
CA LYS A 36 -5.17 14.79 -9.92
C LYS A 36 -4.21 13.79 -9.27
N SER A 37 -3.24 14.31 -8.51
CA SER A 37 -2.52 13.52 -7.52
C SER A 37 -3.55 12.79 -6.66
N ILE A 38 -3.45 11.47 -6.58
CA ILE A 38 -4.35 10.65 -5.78
C ILE A 38 -4.39 11.24 -4.36
N ASP A 39 -5.56 11.71 -3.95
CA ASP A 39 -5.79 12.22 -2.60
C ASP A 39 -5.99 11.03 -1.66
N TYR A 40 -4.88 10.61 -1.04
CA TYR A 40 -4.85 9.53 -0.05
C TYR A 40 -5.60 9.87 1.25
N VAL A 41 -6.09 11.11 1.42
CA VAL A 41 -6.56 11.63 2.72
C VAL A 41 -7.99 11.18 3.08
N SER A 42 -8.78 10.63 2.13
CA SER A 42 -10.23 10.46 2.35
C SER A 42 -10.69 9.13 2.99
N ARG A 43 -9.79 8.19 3.30
CA ARG A 43 -10.15 6.99 4.07
C ARG A 43 -9.21 6.81 5.24
N LYS A 44 -9.69 7.13 6.44
CA LYS A 44 -9.07 6.86 7.76
C LYS A 44 -8.90 5.35 8.02
N ALA A 45 -8.19 4.65 7.14
CA ALA A 45 -7.56 3.39 7.43
C ALA A 45 -6.17 3.70 7.98
N ILE A 46 -5.67 2.84 8.85
CA ILE A 46 -4.26 2.84 9.26
C ILE A 46 -3.45 2.86 7.97
N GLU A 47 -2.81 3.99 7.68
CA GLU A 47 -1.90 4.13 6.56
C GLU A 47 -0.70 3.24 6.90
N LEU A 48 -0.75 1.97 6.50
CA LEU A 48 0.47 1.19 6.32
C LEU A 48 1.30 2.07 5.40
N ARG A 49 2.37 2.69 5.88
CA ARG A 49 3.23 3.57 5.07
C ARG A 49 3.78 2.69 3.95
N PRO A 50 3.19 2.65 2.75
CA PRO A 50 3.48 1.58 1.80
C PRO A 50 4.91 1.74 1.26
N LEU A 51 5.40 2.99 1.31
CA LEU A 51 6.77 3.37 1.03
C LEU A 51 7.79 2.83 2.06
N ASP A 52 7.39 2.42 3.27
CA ASP A 52 8.31 1.75 4.19
C ASP A 52 8.79 0.41 3.62
N PHE A 53 7.94 -0.29 2.85
CA PHE A 53 8.36 -1.51 2.15
C PHE A 53 9.38 -1.25 1.04
N LEU A 54 9.50 -0.02 0.54
CA LEU A 54 10.57 0.30 -0.41
C LEU A 54 11.96 0.17 0.22
N LYS A 55 12.07 0.25 1.55
CA LYS A 55 13.35 0.04 2.24
C LYS A 55 13.90 -1.35 2.01
N PHE A 56 13.12 -2.34 1.58
CA PHE A 56 13.65 -3.64 1.18
C PHE A 56 14.47 -3.59 -0.12
N PHE A 57 14.33 -2.54 -0.94
CA PHE A 57 15.16 -2.32 -2.11
C PHE A 57 16.39 -1.48 -1.75
N PRO A 58 17.62 -2.03 -1.82
CA PRO A 58 18.84 -1.32 -1.41
C PRO A 58 19.04 0.00 -2.14
N GLU A 59 18.62 0.09 -3.40
CA GLU A 59 18.75 1.32 -4.18
C GLU A 59 17.87 2.45 -3.65
N ILE A 60 16.72 2.11 -3.04
CA ILE A 60 15.82 3.09 -2.45
C ILE A 60 16.37 3.59 -1.10
N GLN A 61 17.03 2.73 -0.32
CA GLN A 61 17.64 3.14 0.95
C GLN A 61 18.70 4.25 0.77
N SER A 62 19.34 4.30 -0.41
CA SER A 62 20.34 5.30 -0.75
C SER A 62 19.77 6.65 -1.23
N LEU A 63 18.45 6.81 -1.30
CA LEU A 63 17.82 8.03 -1.79
C LEU A 63 17.81 9.13 -0.73
N SER A 64 18.17 10.35 -1.17
CA SER A 64 17.95 11.57 -0.40
C SER A 64 16.44 11.89 -0.26
N ALA A 65 16.10 12.74 0.71
CA ALA A 65 14.71 13.16 0.93
C ALA A 65 14.08 13.85 -0.30
N GLU A 66 14.87 14.60 -1.08
CA GLU A 66 14.38 15.24 -2.31
C GLU A 66 14.18 14.25 -3.47
N GLU A 67 15.01 13.21 -3.56
CA GLU A 67 14.79 12.11 -4.51
C GLU A 67 13.53 11.33 -4.14
N GLN A 68 13.30 11.05 -2.85
CA GLN A 68 12.11 10.31 -2.40
C GLN A 68 10.78 11.00 -2.79
N LYS A 69 10.75 12.34 -2.90
CA LYS A 69 9.57 13.08 -3.38
C LYS A 69 9.23 12.82 -4.85
N GLN A 70 10.17 12.28 -5.64
CA GLN A 70 9.97 11.94 -7.05
C GLN A 70 9.41 10.52 -7.24
N ILE A 71 9.17 9.80 -6.14
CA ILE A 71 8.55 8.47 -6.16
C ILE A 71 7.04 8.63 -6.34
N LYS A 72 6.49 7.87 -7.28
CA LYS A 72 5.06 7.84 -7.61
C LYS A 72 4.53 6.43 -7.39
N VAL A 73 3.39 6.33 -6.70
CA VAL A 73 2.66 5.06 -6.59
C VAL A 73 1.62 5.03 -7.72
N LEU A 74 1.71 4.02 -8.57
CA LEU A 74 0.76 3.76 -9.65
C LEU A 74 -0.42 2.95 -9.11
N ASP A 75 -1.62 3.20 -9.67
CA ASP A 75 -2.80 2.40 -9.36
C ASP A 75 -2.63 0.98 -9.93
N ALA A 76 -2.52 0.00 -9.03
CA ALA A 76 -2.34 -1.40 -9.39
C ALA A 76 -3.52 -1.97 -10.18
N ASN A 77 -4.77 -1.58 -9.87
CA ASN A 77 -5.94 -2.06 -10.59
C ASN A 77 -5.93 -1.60 -12.05
N ARG A 78 -5.47 -0.38 -12.29
CA ARG A 78 -5.36 0.21 -13.63
C ARG A 78 -4.16 -0.32 -14.41
N THR A 79 -3.09 -0.69 -13.70
CA THR A 79 -1.83 -1.14 -14.30
C THR A 79 -1.86 -2.62 -14.66
N LEU A 80 -2.52 -3.44 -13.85
CA LEU A 80 -2.61 -4.89 -14.03
C LEU A 80 -3.89 -5.34 -14.77
N GLU A 81 -4.59 -4.40 -15.43
CA GLU A 81 -5.77 -4.56 -16.29
C GLU A 81 -6.56 -5.86 -16.13
N THR A 82 -7.64 -5.87 -15.35
CA THR A 82 -8.63 -6.98 -15.17
C THR A 82 -8.08 -8.38 -14.81
N TYR A 83 -6.76 -8.62 -14.81
CA TYR A 83 -6.14 -9.88 -14.43
C TYR A 83 -6.19 -10.11 -12.91
N LEU A 84 -6.43 -9.03 -12.17
CA LEU A 84 -7.07 -9.08 -10.87
C LEU A 84 -8.50 -9.62 -11.07
N LYS A 85 -8.64 -10.94 -11.29
CA LYS A 85 -9.63 -11.68 -10.50
C LYS A 85 -9.39 -11.18 -9.10
N ARG A 86 -10.32 -10.37 -8.57
CA ARG A 86 -10.15 -9.66 -7.30
C ARG A 86 -9.87 -10.69 -6.20
N GLU A 87 -8.60 -11.01 -6.02
CA GLU A 87 -8.14 -11.76 -4.86
C GLU A 87 -8.18 -10.75 -3.72
N VAL A 88 -9.20 -10.92 -2.89
CA VAL A 88 -9.54 -10.03 -1.78
C VAL A 88 -8.42 -9.99 -0.74
N ASP A 89 -7.50 -10.96 -0.80
CA ASP A 89 -6.45 -11.26 0.16
C ASP A 89 -5.06 -10.76 -0.27
N SER A 90 -5.03 -9.84 -1.24
CA SER A 90 -3.78 -9.28 -1.78
C SER A 90 -3.75 -7.75 -1.77
N LEU A 91 -2.61 -7.18 -1.38
CA LEU A 91 -2.30 -5.77 -1.56
C LEU A 91 -1.17 -5.64 -2.56
N SER A 92 -1.44 -4.97 -3.68
CA SER A 92 -0.47 -4.74 -4.75
C SER A 92 -0.12 -3.26 -4.86
N LEU A 93 1.18 -2.95 -4.88
CA LEU A 93 1.72 -1.60 -4.98
C LEU A 93 2.74 -1.57 -6.11
N ILE A 94 2.59 -0.60 -7.00
CA ILE A 94 3.50 -0.42 -8.13
C ILE A 94 4.09 0.97 -8.01
N ILE A 95 5.41 1.06 -8.06
CA ILE A 95 6.14 2.25 -7.68
C ILE A 95 7.10 2.61 -8.82
N ASP A 96 6.90 3.82 -9.36
CA ASP A 96 7.67 4.38 -10.46
C ASP A 96 8.37 5.66 -10.03
N THR A 97 9.45 6.00 -10.73
CA THR A 97 10.22 7.21 -10.46
C THR A 97 10.96 7.71 -11.69
N GLU A 98 11.23 9.02 -11.69
CA GLU A 98 12.05 9.70 -12.70
C GLU A 98 13.48 9.98 -12.22
N ILE A 99 13.86 9.49 -11.04
CA ILE A 99 15.23 9.62 -10.53
C ILE A 99 16.19 8.94 -11.52
N GLU A 100 17.18 9.66 -12.02
CA GLU A 100 18.06 9.23 -13.12
C GLU A 100 18.67 7.84 -12.92
N LYS A 101 19.11 7.49 -11.70
CA LYS A 101 19.70 6.19 -11.37
C LYS A 101 18.69 5.03 -11.34
N LEU A 102 17.39 5.34 -11.23
CA LEU A 102 16.29 4.38 -11.13
C LEU A 102 15.30 4.46 -12.29
N LYS A 103 15.46 5.42 -13.21
CA LYS A 103 14.48 5.74 -14.25
C LYS A 103 14.08 4.60 -15.18
N ASN A 104 14.88 3.53 -15.22
CA ASN A 104 14.63 2.35 -16.04
C ASN A 104 14.01 1.18 -15.25
N THR A 105 13.70 1.39 -13.97
CA THR A 105 13.25 0.36 -13.03
C THR A 105 11.93 0.75 -12.41
N VAL A 106 11.00 -0.20 -12.36
CA VAL A 106 9.76 -0.11 -11.57
C VAL A 106 9.87 -1.10 -10.41
N PHE A 107 9.31 -0.73 -9.27
CA PHE A 107 9.24 -1.62 -8.11
C PHE A 107 7.81 -2.09 -7.94
N HIS A 108 7.64 -3.40 -7.76
CA HIS A 108 6.35 -4.02 -7.49
C HIS A 108 6.42 -4.66 -6.10
N ILE A 109 5.42 -4.40 -5.28
CA ILE A 109 5.30 -4.98 -3.95
C ILE A 109 3.94 -5.64 -3.86
N GLU A 110 3.95 -6.93 -3.57
CA GLU A 110 2.76 -7.73 -3.36
C GLU A 110 2.76 -8.23 -1.91
N VAL A 111 1.68 -8.01 -1.17
CA VAL A 111 1.45 -8.62 0.14
C VAL A 111 0.30 -9.61 0.00
N GLN A 112 0.52 -10.85 0.43
CA GLN A 112 -0.45 -11.95 0.35
C GLN A 112 -0.69 -12.51 1.75
N THR A 113 -1.95 -12.69 2.13
CA THR A 113 -2.29 -13.31 3.44
C THR A 113 -2.53 -14.81 3.36
N SER A 114 -2.68 -15.34 2.16
CA SER A 114 -3.05 -16.73 1.89
C SER A 114 -2.17 -17.28 0.77
N TYR A 115 -1.71 -18.53 0.89
CA TYR A 115 -0.97 -19.21 -0.17
C TYR A 115 -1.90 -19.56 -1.34
N ASP A 116 -1.38 -19.35 -2.54
CA ASP A 116 -1.95 -19.79 -3.80
C ASP A 116 -0.82 -20.40 -4.65
N GLU A 117 -1.09 -21.56 -5.23
CA GLU A 117 -0.16 -22.26 -6.11
C GLU A 117 0.18 -21.46 -7.37
N THR A 118 -0.71 -20.55 -7.81
CA THR A 118 -0.49 -19.73 -9.01
C THR A 118 0.31 -18.44 -8.77
N MET A 119 0.77 -18.21 -7.53
CA MET A 119 1.36 -16.95 -7.11
C MET A 119 2.64 -16.61 -7.87
N ASN A 120 3.46 -17.61 -8.17
CA ASN A 120 4.69 -17.45 -8.94
C ASN A 120 4.39 -16.99 -10.38
N GLU A 121 3.47 -17.68 -11.07
CA GLU A 121 3.04 -17.32 -12.42
C GLU A 121 2.40 -15.94 -12.44
N ARG A 122 1.61 -15.61 -11.41
CA ARG A 122 0.96 -14.31 -11.27
C ARG A 122 1.97 -13.17 -11.16
N ILE A 123 3.00 -13.29 -10.32
CA ILE A 123 4.06 -12.29 -10.23
C ILE A 123 4.77 -12.12 -11.58
N LEU A 124 5.06 -13.22 -12.29
CA LEU A 124 5.67 -13.14 -13.61
C LEU A 124 4.77 -12.39 -14.62
N VAL A 125 3.47 -12.68 -14.62
CA VAL A 125 2.50 -11.98 -15.48
C VAL A 125 2.45 -10.50 -15.11
N TYR A 126 2.43 -10.17 -13.82
CA TYR A 126 2.44 -8.79 -13.35
C TYR A 126 3.67 -8.03 -13.82
N ASP A 127 4.86 -8.62 -13.72
CA ASP A 127 6.10 -8.01 -14.21
C ASP A 127 5.99 -7.66 -15.70
N VAL A 128 5.46 -8.57 -16.53
CA VAL A 128 5.26 -8.32 -17.96
C VAL A 128 4.27 -7.18 -18.20
N LEU A 129 3.13 -7.16 -17.50
CA LEU A 129 2.13 -6.10 -17.63
C LEU A 129 2.67 -4.74 -17.18
N ILE A 130 3.41 -4.70 -16.08
CA ILE A 130 4.05 -3.49 -15.57
C ILE A 130 5.07 -2.96 -16.58
N LEU A 131 5.95 -3.81 -17.12
CA LEU A 131 6.89 -3.44 -18.17
C LEU A 131 6.18 -2.86 -19.39
N GLN A 132 5.10 -3.52 -19.83
CA GLN A 132 4.30 -3.06 -20.96
C GLN A 132 3.64 -1.71 -20.70
N LYS A 133 3.12 -1.46 -19.49
CA LYS A 133 2.43 -0.22 -19.15
C LYS A 133 3.39 0.96 -18.99
N THR A 134 4.47 0.74 -18.24
CA THR A 134 5.42 1.79 -17.84
C THR A 134 6.49 2.06 -18.90
N LYS A 135 6.71 1.10 -19.83
CA LYS A 135 7.79 1.14 -20.84
C LYS A 135 9.20 1.18 -20.24
N LYS A 136 9.33 0.81 -18.97
CA LYS A 136 10.60 0.72 -18.24
C LYS A 136 11.29 -0.60 -18.61
N LYS A 137 12.59 -0.73 -18.30
CA LYS A 137 13.39 -1.88 -18.73
C LYS A 137 13.39 -3.03 -17.74
N LEU A 138 13.15 -2.74 -16.47
CA LEU A 138 13.24 -3.69 -15.37
C LEU A 138 12.07 -3.51 -14.41
N VAL A 139 11.56 -4.63 -13.90
CA VAL A 139 10.70 -4.66 -12.72
C VAL A 139 11.45 -5.40 -11.61
N LYS A 140 11.40 -4.85 -10.40
CA LYS A 140 11.89 -5.52 -9.20
C LYS A 140 10.71 -5.79 -8.28
N SER A 141 10.45 -7.07 -8.05
CA SER A 141 9.26 -7.51 -7.34
C SER A 141 9.61 -8.03 -5.95
N LEU A 142 8.85 -7.58 -4.95
CA LEU A 142 8.91 -8.01 -3.56
C LEU A 142 7.58 -8.66 -3.21
N LEU A 143 7.60 -9.97 -2.95
CA LEU A 143 6.46 -10.71 -2.45
C LEU A 143 6.60 -10.91 -0.93
N ASN A 144 5.68 -10.35 -0.18
CA ASN A 144 5.52 -10.58 1.26
C ASN A 144 4.35 -11.54 1.46
N ASN A 145 4.64 -12.83 1.60
CA ASN A 145 3.62 -13.82 1.93
C ASN A 145 3.58 -14.07 3.44
N LEU A 146 2.41 -13.85 4.03
CA LEU A 146 2.16 -13.97 5.47
C LEU A 146 1.55 -15.33 5.87
N ASP A 147 1.26 -16.19 4.90
CA ASP A 147 0.72 -17.52 5.16
C ASP A 147 1.83 -18.43 5.76
N PRO A 148 1.55 -19.18 6.84
CA PRO A 148 2.53 -20.09 7.45
C PRO A 148 2.75 -21.39 6.66
N ASP A 149 2.07 -21.63 5.54
CA ASP A 149 2.21 -22.84 4.73
C ASP A 149 3.67 -23.10 4.32
N ILE A 150 4.13 -24.35 4.49
CA ILE A 150 5.48 -24.77 4.15
C ILE A 150 5.81 -24.56 2.67
N ARG A 151 4.81 -24.64 1.79
CA ARG A 151 4.94 -24.42 0.35
C ARG A 151 5.36 -22.99 0.02
N ASN A 152 5.15 -22.03 0.92
CA ASN A 152 5.63 -20.66 0.76
C ASN A 152 7.15 -20.56 0.73
N GLN A 153 7.85 -21.52 1.33
CA GLN A 153 9.32 -21.56 1.29
C GLN A 153 9.85 -21.90 -0.11
N GLU A 154 8.98 -22.38 -1.00
CA GLU A 154 9.32 -22.71 -2.39
C GLU A 154 9.02 -21.58 -3.37
N LEU A 155 8.29 -20.53 -2.94
CA LEU A 155 7.99 -19.36 -3.77
C LEU A 155 9.28 -18.63 -4.18
N GLY A 156 9.29 -18.14 -5.43
CA GLY A 156 10.44 -17.43 -5.99
C GLY A 156 11.65 -18.29 -6.36
N ASN A 157 11.76 -19.55 -5.88
CA ASN A 157 12.94 -20.41 -6.15
C ASN A 157 13.12 -20.77 -7.64
N GLN A 158 12.06 -20.70 -8.43
CA GLN A 158 12.08 -21.05 -9.85
C GLN A 158 12.46 -19.88 -10.78
N TYR A 159 12.54 -18.65 -10.27
CA TYR A 159 12.74 -17.45 -11.08
C TYR A 159 13.99 -16.68 -10.65
N PHE A 160 14.69 -16.09 -11.63
CA PHE A 160 16.06 -15.59 -11.46
C PHE A 160 16.21 -14.55 -10.34
N GLY A 161 17.18 -14.77 -9.44
CA GLY A 161 17.70 -13.74 -8.54
C GLY A 161 16.86 -13.43 -7.29
N SER A 162 16.15 -14.42 -6.75
CA SER A 162 15.36 -14.26 -5.52
C SER A 162 16.24 -14.18 -4.26
N VAL A 163 16.03 -13.16 -3.43
CA VAL A 163 16.50 -13.13 -2.04
C VAL A 163 15.32 -13.54 -1.16
N ASN A 164 15.41 -14.71 -0.52
CA ASN A 164 14.39 -15.20 0.39
C ASN A 164 14.70 -14.77 1.82
N VAL A 165 13.82 -13.96 2.41
CA VAL A 165 13.90 -13.52 3.81
C VAL A 165 12.83 -14.23 4.62
N LYS A 166 13.24 -15.06 5.58
CA LYS A 166 12.33 -15.74 6.53
C LYS A 166 12.22 -14.90 7.79
N TYR A 167 10.99 -14.73 8.29
CA TYR A 167 10.70 -14.02 9.52
C TYR A 167 9.64 -14.79 10.32
N ASP A 168 9.73 -14.72 11.64
CA ASP A 168 8.73 -15.29 12.52
C ASP A 168 7.60 -14.27 12.73
N VAL A 169 6.38 -14.66 12.39
CA VAL A 169 5.19 -13.85 12.67
C VAL A 169 4.74 -14.15 14.10
N ILE A 170 4.85 -13.18 14.98
CA ILE A 170 4.43 -13.28 16.38
C ILE A 170 3.12 -12.53 16.60
N ASN A 171 2.23 -13.12 17.39
CA ASN A 171 0.99 -12.46 17.78
C ASN A 171 1.29 -11.33 18.78
N LEU A 172 0.85 -10.12 18.45
CA LEU A 172 1.11 -8.94 19.26
C LEU A 172 0.50 -9.03 20.66
N TRP A 173 -0.67 -9.67 20.79
CA TRP A 173 -1.35 -9.87 22.08
C TRP A 173 -0.72 -10.92 22.98
N GLU A 174 0.26 -11.67 22.47
CA GLU A 174 1.05 -12.61 23.28
C GLU A 174 2.29 -11.93 23.88
N GLN A 175 2.72 -10.80 23.31
CA GLN A 175 3.92 -10.06 23.74
C GLN A 175 3.63 -9.24 25.00
N GLY A 176 4.52 -9.32 25.99
CA GLY A 176 4.41 -8.55 27.23
C GLY A 176 4.74 -7.07 27.03
N TYR A 177 3.97 -6.18 27.67
CA TYR A 177 4.29 -4.74 27.69
C TYR A 177 5.72 -4.47 28.19
N GLU A 178 6.11 -5.09 29.31
CA GLU A 178 7.45 -4.92 29.89
C GLU A 178 8.56 -5.43 28.96
N GLU A 179 8.32 -6.50 28.20
CA GLU A 179 9.30 -7.04 27.25
C GLU A 179 9.54 -6.05 26.10
N ILE A 180 8.47 -5.51 25.53
CA ILE A 180 8.54 -4.48 24.46
C ILE A 180 9.25 -3.22 24.95
N LYS A 181 8.95 -2.78 26.18
CA LYS A 181 9.59 -1.64 26.83
C LYS A 181 11.08 -1.89 27.09
N GLN A 182 11.44 -3.04 27.66
CA GLN A 182 12.84 -3.40 27.95
C GLN A 182 13.70 -3.51 26.69
N GLN A 183 13.12 -4.02 25.60
CA GLN A 183 13.79 -4.12 24.30
C GLN A 183 13.82 -2.79 23.53
N ASN A 184 13.24 -1.73 24.11
CA ASN A 184 13.13 -0.41 23.49
C ASN A 184 12.46 -0.43 22.10
N LEU A 185 11.44 -1.28 21.93
CA LEU A 185 10.69 -1.40 20.68
C LEU A 185 9.63 -0.31 20.59
N LEU A 186 10.08 0.95 20.49
CA LEU A 186 9.20 2.14 20.53
C LEU A 186 8.07 2.06 19.49
N GLY A 187 8.34 1.51 18.31
CA GLY A 187 7.37 1.26 17.23
C GLY A 187 6.15 0.43 17.65
N LEU A 188 6.28 -0.41 18.68
CA LEU A 188 5.22 -1.28 19.18
C LEU A 188 4.44 -0.65 20.35
N LEU A 189 4.95 0.41 20.98
CA LEU A 189 4.27 1.07 22.10
C LEU A 189 2.87 1.58 21.77
N PRO A 190 2.54 2.07 20.55
CA PRO A 190 1.16 2.42 20.24
C PRO A 190 0.17 1.27 20.37
N PHE A 191 0.64 0.03 20.25
CA PHE A 191 -0.17 -1.18 20.39
C PHE A 191 -0.29 -1.68 21.82
N THR A 192 0.24 -0.94 22.81
CA THR A 192 0.12 -1.25 24.25
C THR A 192 -1.29 -1.68 24.67
N PRO A 193 -2.40 -1.09 24.18
CA PRO A 193 -3.73 -1.57 24.48
C PRO A 193 -3.91 -3.06 24.20
N TYR A 194 -3.32 -3.61 23.15
CA TYR A 194 -3.50 -5.01 22.75
C TYR A 194 -2.43 -5.96 23.27
N LEU A 195 -1.35 -5.46 23.90
CA LEU A 195 -0.29 -6.29 24.47
C LEU A 195 -0.76 -7.11 25.66
N LYS A 196 -0.06 -8.21 25.93
CA LYS A 196 -0.24 -9.00 27.16
C LYS A 196 0.14 -8.14 28.36
N GLY A 197 -0.79 -8.02 29.32
CA GLY A 197 -0.64 -7.13 30.48
C GLY A 197 -0.87 -5.66 30.18
N GLY A 198 -1.25 -5.29 28.95
CA GLY A 198 -1.55 -3.90 28.59
C GLY A 198 -2.86 -3.40 29.20
N GLY A 199 -2.76 -2.42 30.10
CA GLY A 199 -3.85 -1.75 30.79
C GLY A 199 -3.71 -0.23 30.79
N ARG A 200 -4.49 0.46 31.65
CA ARG A 200 -4.52 1.93 31.69
C ARG A 200 -3.17 2.54 32.11
N GLN A 201 -2.48 1.89 33.03
CA GLN A 201 -1.20 2.38 33.55
C GLN A 201 -0.12 2.29 32.46
N GLU A 202 -0.07 1.15 31.78
CA GLU A 202 0.87 0.84 30.71
C GLU A 202 0.63 1.76 29.50
N ILE A 203 -0.63 2.08 29.19
CA ILE A 203 -0.95 3.06 28.13
C ILE A 203 -0.44 4.46 28.49
N LYS A 204 -0.57 4.87 29.76
CA LYS A 204 -0.06 6.16 30.21
C LYS A 204 1.45 6.20 30.08
N GLU A 205 2.13 5.18 30.59
CA GLU A 205 3.58 5.05 30.51
C GLU A 205 4.07 4.98 29.06
N ALA A 206 3.42 4.20 28.19
CA ALA A 206 3.70 4.18 26.76
C ALA A 206 3.61 5.58 26.13
N SER A 207 2.60 6.38 26.50
CA SER A 207 2.49 7.76 26.01
C SER A 207 3.61 8.65 26.52
N GLU A 208 4.11 8.45 27.75
CA GLU A 208 5.23 9.21 28.31
C GLU A 208 6.53 8.83 27.59
N LEU A 209 6.80 7.53 27.42
CA LEU A 209 7.96 7.02 26.68
C LEU A 209 7.99 7.52 25.23
N LEU A 210 6.86 7.55 24.53
CA LEU A 210 6.77 8.09 23.18
C LEU A 210 7.11 9.59 23.12
N LYS A 211 6.70 10.37 24.13
CA LYS A 211 7.02 11.81 24.21
C LYS A 211 8.48 12.07 24.51
N GLU A 212 9.08 11.24 25.34
CA GLU A 212 10.47 11.39 25.78
C GLU A 212 11.47 10.92 24.73
N GLN A 213 11.18 9.82 24.04
CA GLN A 213 12.17 9.12 23.22
C GLN A 213 12.06 9.40 21.72
N ILE A 214 10.88 9.81 21.21
CA ILE A 214 10.73 10.14 19.79
C ILE A 214 11.02 11.63 19.58
N THR A 215 12.14 11.93 18.92
CA THR A 215 12.60 13.31 18.70
C THR A 215 11.90 14.00 17.53
N ASN A 216 11.43 13.24 16.53
CA ASN A 216 10.69 13.79 15.40
C ASN A 216 9.26 14.14 15.83
N PRO A 217 8.83 15.43 15.78
CA PRO A 217 7.51 15.83 16.28
C PRO A 217 6.35 15.21 15.50
N GLN A 218 6.51 14.99 14.20
CA GLN A 218 5.47 14.41 13.35
C GLN A 218 5.29 12.92 13.66
N GLU A 219 6.39 12.18 13.75
CA GLU A 219 6.38 10.77 14.12
C GLU A 219 5.83 10.57 15.53
N GLN A 220 6.26 11.39 16.49
CA GLN A 220 5.76 11.39 17.85
C GLN A 220 4.23 11.58 17.87
N ALA A 221 3.73 12.60 17.17
CA ALA A 221 2.29 12.86 17.08
C ALA A 221 1.51 11.69 16.47
N GLN A 222 2.03 11.07 15.40
CA GLN A 222 1.43 9.90 14.76
C GLN A 222 1.35 8.70 15.71
N MET A 223 2.42 8.42 16.45
CA MET A 223 2.47 7.30 17.40
C MET A 223 1.53 7.49 18.58
N ILE A 224 1.49 8.70 19.16
CA ILE A 224 0.56 9.04 20.24
C ILE A 224 -0.88 8.97 19.75
N PHE A 225 -1.15 9.45 18.54
CA PHE A 225 -2.49 9.38 17.94
C PHE A 225 -2.94 7.94 17.72
N MET A 226 -2.06 7.07 17.20
CA MET A 226 -2.34 5.65 17.04
C MET A 226 -2.61 4.97 18.39
N LEU A 227 -1.81 5.26 19.42
CA LEU A 227 -2.06 4.80 20.79
C LEU A 227 -3.45 5.19 21.28
N ALA A 228 -3.83 6.46 21.08
CA ALA A 228 -5.13 6.98 21.49
C ALA A 228 -6.30 6.26 20.80
N ILE A 229 -6.21 6.03 19.49
CA ILE A 229 -7.22 5.30 18.71
C ILE A 229 -7.34 3.85 19.21
N LEU A 230 -6.21 3.16 19.35
CA LEU A 230 -6.18 1.76 19.73
C LEU A 230 -6.71 1.56 21.16
N ALA A 231 -6.36 2.48 22.07
CA ALA A 231 -6.89 2.50 23.43
C ALA A 231 -8.39 2.77 23.43
N GLY A 232 -8.84 3.78 22.69
CA GLY A 232 -10.26 4.12 22.56
C GLY A 232 -11.09 2.95 22.00
N ARG A 233 -10.54 2.22 21.02
CA ARG A 233 -11.17 1.04 20.43
C ARG A 233 -11.29 -0.11 21.43
N LYS A 234 -10.24 -0.43 22.21
CA LYS A 234 -10.26 -1.53 23.18
C LYS A 234 -11.15 -1.24 24.39
N TYR A 235 -11.09 -0.02 24.92
CA TYR A 235 -11.72 0.34 26.20
C TYR A 235 -13.02 1.15 26.06
N ASN A 236 -13.67 1.08 24.90
CA ASN A 236 -14.83 1.87 24.47
C ASN A 236 -15.86 2.18 25.58
N ARG A 237 -15.69 3.32 26.28
CA ARG A 237 -16.66 4.11 27.08
C ARG A 237 -15.96 5.33 27.70
N PHE A 238 -16.34 6.54 27.28
CA PHE A 238 -16.20 7.84 28.00
C PHE A 238 -14.83 8.29 28.56
N SER A 239 -13.72 7.58 28.34
CA SER A 239 -12.47 7.81 29.08
C SER A 239 -11.33 8.46 28.26
N ILE A 240 -11.58 8.83 27.00
CA ILE A 240 -10.57 9.40 26.09
C ILE A 240 -10.14 10.83 26.50
N SER A 241 -10.83 11.46 27.45
CA SER A 241 -10.49 12.81 27.92
C SER A 241 -9.04 12.93 28.41
N PHE A 242 -8.40 11.85 28.89
CA PHE A 242 -7.04 11.96 29.43
C PHE A 242 -5.91 12.02 28.39
N ILE A 243 -6.11 11.53 27.16
CA ILE A 243 -5.01 11.48 26.17
C ILE A 243 -4.90 12.80 25.39
N ILE A 244 -5.99 13.57 25.28
CA ILE A 244 -6.04 14.82 24.50
C ILE A 244 -5.75 16.07 25.37
N ILE A 245 -5.91 16.02 26.71
CA ILE A 245 -5.96 17.22 27.56
C ILE A 245 -4.59 17.87 27.90
N ASN A 246 -3.44 17.35 27.47
CA ASN A 246 -2.16 18.04 27.70
C ASN A 246 -1.60 18.80 26.48
N GLY A 247 -2.40 19.01 25.42
CA GLY A 247 -1.93 19.62 24.17
C GLY A 247 -2.32 21.08 23.92
N TYR A 248 -3.43 21.58 24.46
CA TYR A 248 -3.92 22.94 24.15
C TYR A 248 -4.71 23.54 25.31
N GLU A 249 -4.09 24.42 26.10
CA GLU A 249 -4.82 25.42 26.89
C GLU A 249 -5.40 26.46 25.92
N TYR A 250 -6.70 26.38 25.62
CA TYR A 250 -7.43 27.56 25.17
C TYR A 250 -7.80 28.39 26.40
N ARG A 251 -7.01 29.44 26.65
CA ARG A 251 -7.41 30.53 27.55
C ARG A 251 -8.58 31.27 26.91
N ASN A 252 -9.80 31.03 27.39
CA ASN A 252 -10.88 31.98 27.24
C ASN A 252 -10.70 33.07 28.30
N THR A 253 -10.15 34.21 27.90
CA THR A 253 -10.36 35.47 28.62
C THR A 253 -11.66 36.08 28.12
N ALA A 254 -12.60 36.24 29.06
CA ALA A 254 -13.76 37.13 28.92
C ALA A 254 -13.32 38.60 28.79
#